data_AF-A0A6I5N879-F1
#
_entry.id   AF-A0A6I5N879-F1
#
_cell.length_a   1.000
_cell.length_b   1.000
_cell.length_c   1.000
_cell.angle_alpha   90.00
_cell.angle_beta   90.00
_cell.angle_gamma   90.00
#
_symmetry.space_group_name_H-M   'P 1'
#
loop_
_entity.id
_entity.type
_entity.pdbx_description
1 polymer ?
#
loop_
_entity_poly.entity_id
_entity_poly.type
_entity_poly.pdbx_seq_one_letter_code
_entity_poly.pdbx_strand_id
1 'polypeptide(L)' 'PYVEAFRFARNRGCAPRDMSEQALNEYNRLLDYVINSLS' A
#
# COMPACT_ATOMS: atom_id res chain seq x y z
N PRO A 1 13.39 -7.18 -6.18
CA PRO A 1 13.50 -7.01 -4.71
C PRO A 1 12.61 -5.88 -4.15
N TYR A 2 12.69 -4.66 -4.69
CA TYR A 2 11.92 -3.50 -4.19
C TYR A 2 10.40 -3.62 -4.41
N VAL A 3 9.96 -4.07 -5.60
CA VAL A 3 8.52 -4.21 -5.91
C VAL A 3 7.81 -5.16 -4.95
N GLU A 4 8.41 -6.31 -4.63
CA GLU A 4 7.79 -7.28 -3.73
C GLU A 4 7.67 -6.76 -2.29
N ALA A 5 8.61 -5.96 -1.82
CA ALA A 5 8.50 -5.31 -0.51
C ALA A 5 7.32 -4.34 -0.46
N PHE A 6 7.10 -3.55 -1.51
CA PHE A 6 5.96 -2.64 -1.58
C PHE A 6 4.62 -3.38 -1.75
N ARG A 7 4.59 -4.47 -2.52
CA ARG A 7 3.40 -5.34 -2.63
C ARG A 7 3.01 -5.93 -1.28
N PHE A 8 4.01 -6.37 -0.50
CA PHE A 8 3.75 -6.86 0.86
C PHE A 8 3.15 -5.77 1.74
N ALA A 9 3.75 -4.56 1.77
CA ALA A 9 3.24 -3.44 2.55
C ALA A 9 1.79 -3.07 2.14
N ARG A 10 1.52 -3.02 0.84
CA ARG A 10 0.21 -2.70 0.24
C ARG A 10 -0.89 -3.68 0.63
N ASN A 11 -0.55 -4.96 0.78
CA ASN A 11 -1.51 -6.03 1.09
C ASN A 11 -1.66 -6.27 2.60
N ARG A 12 -0.88 -5.59 3.44
CA ARG A 12 -0.86 -5.85 4.89
C ARG A 12 -1.79 -4.95 5.70
N GLY A 13 -1.97 -3.71 5.28
CA GLY A 13 -2.77 -2.73 6.03
C GLY A 13 -4.24 -3.11 6.06
N CYS A 14 -4.89 -2.94 7.22
CA CYS A 14 -6.31 -3.22 7.41
C CYS A 14 -7.01 -2.15 8.26
N ALA A 15 -8.22 -1.77 7.86
CA ALA A 15 -9.11 -0.91 8.63
C ALA A 15 -10.20 -1.78 9.30
N PRO A 16 -10.64 -1.47 10.54
CA PRO A 16 -10.32 -0.29 11.35
C PRO A 16 -9.08 -0.44 12.26
N ARG A 17 -8.35 -1.56 12.18
CA ARG A 17 -7.25 -1.88 13.12
C ARG A 17 -6.08 -0.89 13.04
N ASP A 18 -5.58 -0.63 11.84
CA ASP A 18 -4.35 0.13 11.64
C ASP A 18 -4.61 1.62 11.41
N MET A 19 -5.74 1.93 10.76
CA MET A 19 -6.18 3.29 10.43
C MET A 19 -7.64 3.30 9.94
N SER A 20 -8.17 4.50 9.62
CA SER A 20 -9.47 4.64 8.98
C SER A 20 -9.45 4.09 7.55
N GLU A 21 -10.63 3.71 7.04
CA GLU A 21 -10.77 3.17 5.68
C GLU A 21 -10.23 4.14 4.61
N GLN A 22 -10.53 5.44 4.74
CA GLN A 22 -10.07 6.47 3.80
C GLN A 22 -8.54 6.66 3.87
N ALA A 23 -7.95 6.62 5.07
CA ALA A 23 -6.50 6.70 5.22
C ALA A 23 -5.80 5.48 4.60
N LEU A 24 -6.35 4.28 4.79
CA LEU A 24 -5.81 3.05 4.21
C LEU A 24 -5.88 3.09 2.67
N ASN A 25 -6.98 3.60 2.11
CA ASN A 25 -7.13 3.76 0.66
C ASN A 25 -6.04 4.66 0.07
N GLU A 26 -5.75 5.80 0.71
CA GLU A 26 -4.74 6.73 0.18
C GLU A 26 -3.31 6.20 0.33
N TYR A 27 -2.99 5.56 1.47
CA TYR A 27 -1.72 4.86 1.66
C TYR A 27 -1.49 3.80 0.56
N ASN A 28 -2.51 2.99 0.31
CA ASN A 28 -2.52 1.95 -0.70
C ASN A 28 -2.31 2.51 -2.11
N ARG A 29 -2.99 3.60 -2.45
CA ARG A 29 -2.87 4.28 -3.74
C ARG A 29 -1.44 4.78 -4.01
N LEU A 30 -0.77 5.33 -2.99
CA LEU A 30 0.61 5.80 -3.12
C LEU A 30 1.60 4.63 -3.30
N LEU A 31 1.38 3.51 -2.62
CA LEU A 31 2.18 2.29 -2.85
C LEU A 31 1.99 1.73 -4.26
N ASP A 32 0.74 1.69 -4.75
CA ASP A 32 0.44 1.24 -6.11
C ASP A 32 1.13 2.14 -7.15
N TYR A 33 1.17 3.46 -6.92
CA TYR A 33 1.91 4.39 -7.78
C TYR A 33 3.42 4.08 -7.83
N VAL A 34 4.05 3.85 -6.66
CA VAL A 34 5.48 3.51 -6.59
C VAL A 34 5.75 2.16 -7.28
N ILE A 35 4.91 1.14 -7.04
CA ILE A 35 5.03 -0.17 -7.70
C ILE A 35 4.99 -0.02 -9.22
N ASN A 36 4.03 0.76 -9.74
CA ASN A 36 3.90 1.02 -11.18
C ASN A 36 5.11 1.78 -11.74
N SER A 37 5.70 2.71 -10.99
CA SER A 37 6.89 3.46 -11.43
C SER A 37 8.17 2.62 -11.51
N LEU A 38 8.19 1.45 -10.86
CA LEU A 38 9.32 0.52 -10.80
C LEU A 38 9.12 -0.73 -11.67
N SER A 39 8.06 -0.76 -12.49
CA SER A 39 7.67 -1.88 -13.35
C SER A 39 7.99 -1.63 -14.82
#